data_AF-A0A0Q4BEY5-F1
#
_entry.id   AF-A0A0Q4BEY5-F1
#
_cell.length_a   1.000
_cell.length_b   1.000
_cell.length_c   1.000
_cell.angle_alpha   90.00
_cell.angle_beta   90.00
_cell.angle_gamma   90.00
#
_symmetry.space_group_name_H-M   'P 1'
#
loop_
_entity.id
_entity.type
_entity.pdbx_description
1 polymer ?
#
loop_
_entity_poly.entity_id
_entity_poly.type
_entity_poly.pdbx_seq_one_letter_code
_entity_poly.pdbx_strand_id
1 'polypeptide(L)'
;MQDLPPEPMTTPGVISELRKYHDPRLRYWEDRLIVSEPSAASMERVREAAARTGDDARLSPVDMEVLALAMDQGGVILTDDYSIQNLARALGLEYRPVGLKGIREVIVWRYRCRGCGRTFDKNMPDCPICGSALRSVRSRSVEER
;
A
#
# COMPACT_ATOMS: atom_id res chain seq x y z
N MET A 1 0.02 17.18 -18.97
CA MET A 1 -0.13 17.54 -17.55
C MET A 1 -1.43 16.93 -17.10
N GLN A 2 -1.39 15.92 -16.23
CA GLN A 2 -2.60 15.22 -15.82
C GLN A 2 -3.36 16.14 -14.86
N ASP A 3 -4.58 16.52 -15.23
CA ASP A 3 -5.40 17.36 -14.37
C ASP A 3 -5.77 16.57 -13.10
N LEU A 4 -5.50 17.18 -11.95
CA LEU A 4 -5.98 16.66 -10.67
C LEU A 4 -7.52 16.64 -10.68
N PRO A 5 -8.15 15.64 -10.04
CA PRO A 5 -9.60 15.60 -9.87
C PRO A 5 -10.09 16.83 -9.09
N PRO A 6 -11.41 17.12 -9.09
CA PRO A 6 -11.97 18.07 -8.15
C PRO A 6 -11.64 17.64 -6.72
N GLU A 7 -11.22 18.60 -5.89
CA GLU A 7 -10.86 18.41 -4.47
C GLU A 7 -9.83 17.30 -4.21
N PRO A 8 -8.63 17.39 -4.81
CA PRO A 8 -7.61 16.37 -4.63
C PRO A 8 -7.06 16.41 -3.21
N MET A 9 -7.09 15.27 -2.52
CA MET A 9 -6.60 15.15 -1.14
C MET A 9 -5.27 14.39 -1.08
N THR A 10 -4.46 14.69 -0.06
CA THR A 10 -3.22 13.96 0.22
C THR A 10 -2.86 14.04 1.71
N THR A 11 -1.85 13.27 2.13
CA THR A 11 -1.36 13.25 3.50
C THR A 11 -0.14 14.15 3.67
N PRO A 12 0.15 14.64 4.89
CA PRO A 12 1.38 15.39 5.17
C PRO A 12 2.65 14.60 4.83
N GLY A 13 2.62 13.27 4.98
CA GLY A 13 3.73 12.39 4.61
C GLY A 13 4.11 12.51 3.13
N VAL A 14 3.11 12.50 2.23
CA VAL A 14 3.34 12.67 0.79
C VAL A 14 3.95 14.04 0.48
N ILE A 15 3.45 15.11 1.09
CA ILE A 15 4.03 16.46 0.91
C ILE A 15 5.48 16.49 1.36
N SER A 16 5.79 15.83 2.48
CA SER A 16 7.13 15.77 3.04
C SER A 16 8.10 15.02 2.12
N GLU A 17 7.64 13.92 1.50
CA GLU A 17 8.43 13.19 0.50
C GLU A 17 8.67 14.02 -0.77
N LEU A 18 7.63 14.67 -1.31
CA LEU A 18 7.76 15.52 -2.49
C LEU A 18 8.76 16.66 -2.24
N ARG A 19 8.74 17.28 -1.06
CA ARG A 19 9.73 18.30 -0.67
C ARG A 19 11.13 17.72 -0.55
N LYS A 20 11.28 16.58 0.14
CA LYS A 20 12.56 15.90 0.36
C LYS A 20 13.27 15.55 -0.96
N TYR A 21 12.50 15.04 -1.93
CA TYR A 21 13.03 14.64 -3.23
C TYR A 21 13.00 15.75 -4.27
N HIS A 22 12.66 16.99 -3.88
CA HIS A 22 12.58 18.16 -4.77
C HIS A 22 11.72 17.91 -6.01
N ASP A 23 10.60 17.23 -5.81
CA ASP A 23 9.73 16.84 -6.91
C ASP A 23 9.06 18.08 -7.53
N PRO A 24 9.26 18.34 -8.84
CA PRO A 24 8.75 19.54 -9.49
C PRO A 24 7.22 19.60 -9.52
N ARG A 25 6.51 18.46 -9.34
CA ARG A 25 5.04 18.40 -9.33
C ARG A 25 4.45 19.20 -8.18
N LEU A 26 5.15 19.29 -7.05
CA LEU A 26 4.66 20.01 -5.87
C LEU A 26 4.35 21.48 -6.20
N ARG A 27 5.20 22.14 -7.00
CA ARG A 27 5.01 23.54 -7.43
C ARG A 27 3.68 23.77 -8.14
N TYR A 28 3.14 22.76 -8.82
CA TYR A 28 1.89 22.87 -9.58
C TYR A 28 0.65 22.47 -8.78
N TRP A 29 0.84 21.71 -7.70
CA TRP A 29 -0.24 21.07 -6.96
C TRP A 29 -0.42 21.60 -5.55
N GLU A 30 0.57 22.29 -4.98
CA GLU A 30 0.57 22.76 -3.59
C GLU A 30 -0.69 23.57 -3.25
N ASP A 31 -1.10 24.51 -4.11
CA ASP A 31 -2.29 25.33 -3.89
C ASP A 31 -3.63 24.62 -4.15
N ARG A 32 -3.58 23.42 -4.76
CA ARG A 32 -4.78 22.64 -5.14
C ARG A 32 -5.03 21.45 -4.22
N LEU A 33 -4.01 20.99 -3.51
CA LEU A 33 -4.07 19.79 -2.67
C LEU A 33 -4.62 20.12 -1.28
N ILE A 34 -5.68 19.43 -0.90
CA ILE A 34 -6.19 19.44 0.47
C ILE A 34 -5.36 18.44 1.28
N VAL A 35 -4.59 18.95 2.24
CA VAL A 35 -3.75 18.11 3.10
C VAL A 35 -4.54 17.73 4.35
N SER A 36 -4.64 16.44 4.64
CA SER A 36 -5.38 15.92 5.79
C SER A 36 -4.69 14.68 6.38
N GLU A 37 -4.77 14.54 7.70
CA GLU A 37 -4.26 13.36 8.40
C GLU A 37 -5.35 12.30 8.52
N PRO A 38 -5.02 11.01 8.34
CA PRO A 38 -5.95 9.93 8.59
C PRO A 38 -6.20 9.74 10.09
N SER A 39 -7.34 9.16 10.41
CA SER A 39 -7.70 8.73 11.76
C SER A 39 -6.83 7.56 12.22
N ALA A 40 -6.54 7.52 13.53
CA ALA A 40 -5.80 6.41 14.13
C ALA A 40 -6.51 5.06 13.93
N ALA A 41 -7.84 5.06 13.89
CA ALA A 41 -8.64 3.86 13.64
C ALA A 41 -8.43 3.32 12.22
N SER A 42 -8.43 4.19 11.21
CA SER A 42 -8.17 3.78 9.81
C SER A 42 -6.72 3.36 9.61
N MET A 43 -5.77 4.03 10.28
CA MET A 43 -4.37 3.59 10.28
C MET A 43 -4.20 2.17 10.83
N GLU A 44 -4.89 1.84 11.93
CA GLU A 44 -4.80 0.50 12.51
C GLU A 44 -5.39 -0.57 11.57
N ARG A 45 -6.56 -0.31 10.98
CA ARG A 45 -7.19 -1.23 10.01
C ARG A 45 -6.31 -1.49 8.80
N VAL A 46 -5.62 -0.45 8.29
CA VAL A 46 -4.67 -0.59 7.18
C VAL A 46 -3.47 -1.46 7.59
N ARG A 47 -2.90 -1.26 8.78
CA ARG A 47 -1.78 -2.09 9.28
C ARG A 47 -2.17 -3.55 9.45
N GLU A 48 -3.33 -3.83 10.03
CA GLU A 48 -3.85 -5.19 10.19
C GLU A 48 -4.06 -5.87 8.83
N ALA A 49 -4.60 -5.15 7.85
CA ALA A 49 -4.78 -5.67 6.50
C ALA A 49 -3.43 -5.91 5.80
N ALA A 50 -2.47 -4.98 5.91
CA ALA A 50 -1.13 -5.14 5.36
C ALA A 50 -0.41 -6.37 5.93
N ALA A 51 -0.54 -6.60 7.25
CA ALA A 51 0.02 -7.77 7.91
C ALA A 51 -0.66 -9.07 7.46
N ARG A 52 -1.97 -9.06 7.21
CA ARG A 52 -2.72 -10.21 6.69
C ARG A 52 -2.35 -10.56 5.25
N THR A 53 -2.14 -9.56 4.40
CA THR A 53 -1.75 -9.78 2.99
C THR A 53 -0.25 -9.94 2.81
N GLY A 54 0.56 -9.64 3.82
CA GLY A 54 2.03 -9.64 3.74
C GLY A 54 2.59 -8.48 2.91
N ASP A 55 1.82 -7.39 2.75
CA ASP A 55 2.26 -6.15 2.11
C ASP A 55 2.98 -5.20 3.07
N ASP A 56 3.01 -5.51 4.38
CA ASP A 56 3.71 -4.74 5.41
C ASP A 56 5.20 -4.50 5.08
N ALA A 57 5.85 -5.48 4.45
CA ALA A 57 7.25 -5.36 4.00
C ALA A 57 7.43 -4.57 2.69
N ARG A 58 6.33 -4.18 2.03
CA ARG A 58 6.33 -3.51 0.71
C ARG A 58 5.80 -2.09 0.75
N LEU A 59 4.90 -1.79 1.68
CA LEU A 59 4.31 -0.48 1.86
C LEU A 59 5.18 0.38 2.78
N SER A 60 5.43 1.62 2.38
CA SER A 60 6.01 2.62 3.25
C SER A 60 4.97 3.14 4.27
N PRO A 61 5.41 3.82 5.35
CA PRO A 61 4.48 4.49 6.25
C PRO A 61 3.55 5.49 5.52
N VAL A 62 4.10 6.21 4.53
CA VAL A 62 3.35 7.20 3.74
C VAL A 62 2.27 6.52 2.88
N ASP A 63 2.57 5.35 2.29
CA ASP A 63 1.58 4.58 1.54
C ASP A 63 0.40 4.15 2.42
N MET A 64 0.69 3.74 3.68
CA MET A 64 -0.34 3.38 4.65
C MET A 64 -1.21 4.57 5.05
N GLU A 65 -0.62 5.77 5.18
CA GLU A 65 -1.38 6.99 5.45
C GLU A 65 -2.36 7.31 4.32
N VAL A 66 -1.94 7.18 3.06
CA VAL A 66 -2.81 7.45 1.88
C VAL A 66 -4.00 6.49 1.86
N LEU A 67 -3.77 5.20 2.11
CA LEU A 67 -4.83 4.19 2.20
C LEU A 67 -5.80 4.49 3.36
N ALA A 68 -5.28 4.89 4.51
CA ALA A 68 -6.09 5.22 5.67
C ALA A 68 -6.93 6.48 5.44
N LEU A 69 -6.34 7.50 4.78
CA LEU A 69 -7.06 8.73 4.46
C LEU A 69 -8.20 8.44 3.47
N ALA A 70 -7.95 7.62 2.46
CA ALA A 70 -8.99 7.21 1.52
C ALA A 70 -10.12 6.45 2.21
N MET A 71 -9.80 5.62 3.21
CA MET A 71 -10.80 4.93 4.03
C MET A 71 -11.67 5.91 4.84
N ASP A 72 -11.08 6.95 5.44
CA ASP A 72 -11.83 7.95 6.20
C ASP A 72 -12.75 8.79 5.31
N GLN A 73 -12.26 9.17 4.14
CA GLN A 73 -12.97 10.09 3.23
C GLN A 73 -13.94 9.35 2.28
N GLY A 74 -13.86 8.02 2.19
CA GLY A 74 -14.58 7.25 1.17
C GLY A 74 -14.16 7.64 -0.25
N GLY A 75 -12.90 8.07 -0.43
CA GLY A 75 -12.38 8.59 -1.70
C GLY A 75 -11.79 7.52 -2.61
N VAL A 76 -11.54 7.89 -3.86
CA VAL A 76 -10.88 7.04 -4.86
C VAL A 76 -9.37 7.32 -4.85
N ILE A 77 -8.56 6.29 -4.62
CA ILE A 77 -7.10 6.40 -4.62
C ILE A 77 -6.58 6.47 -6.05
N LEU A 78 -5.79 7.49 -6.38
CA LEU A 78 -5.09 7.59 -7.67
C LEU A 78 -3.65 7.08 -7.50
N THR A 79 -3.35 5.90 -8.03
CA THR A 79 -2.03 5.29 -7.87
C THR A 79 -1.69 4.29 -8.96
N ASP A 80 -0.44 4.28 -9.39
CA ASP A 80 0.14 3.24 -10.25
C ASP A 80 0.94 2.19 -9.44
N ASP A 81 1.05 2.35 -8.11
CA ASP A 81 1.76 1.39 -7.25
C ASP A 81 0.92 0.13 -7.00
N TYR A 82 1.42 -1.02 -7.41
CA TYR A 82 0.72 -2.29 -7.25
C TYR A 82 0.52 -2.73 -5.80
N SER A 83 1.38 -2.32 -4.86
CA SER A 83 1.24 -2.64 -3.43
C SER A 83 0.07 -1.85 -2.83
N ILE A 84 -0.05 -0.56 -3.19
CA ILE A 84 -1.20 0.27 -2.80
C ILE A 84 -2.49 -0.30 -3.40
N GLN A 85 -2.49 -0.63 -4.70
CA GLN A 85 -3.67 -1.21 -5.36
C GLN A 85 -4.08 -2.56 -4.74
N ASN A 86 -3.10 -3.39 -4.37
CA ASN A 86 -3.36 -4.69 -3.74
C ASN A 86 -4.08 -4.52 -2.40
N LEU A 87 -3.54 -3.65 -1.54
CA LEU A 87 -4.12 -3.43 -0.23
C LEU A 87 -5.46 -2.67 -0.30
N ALA A 88 -5.59 -1.72 -1.23
CA ALA A 88 -6.86 -1.05 -1.52
C ALA A 88 -7.95 -2.08 -1.89
N ARG A 89 -7.66 -3.00 -2.81
CA ARG A 89 -8.58 -4.08 -3.19
C ARG A 89 -8.91 -4.99 -2.00
N ALA A 90 -7.92 -5.36 -1.19
CA ALA A 90 -8.12 -6.20 0.00
C ALA A 90 -8.95 -5.52 1.11
N LEU A 91 -8.92 -4.19 1.17
CA LEU A 91 -9.72 -3.36 2.08
C LEU A 91 -11.10 -2.98 1.51
N GLY A 92 -11.37 -3.28 0.23
CA GLY A 92 -12.59 -2.85 -0.46
C GLY A 92 -12.61 -1.35 -0.80
N LEU A 93 -11.44 -0.70 -0.87
CA LEU A 93 -11.32 0.70 -1.25
C LEU A 93 -11.27 0.84 -2.77
N GLU A 94 -11.92 1.90 -3.28
CA GLU A 94 -11.84 2.24 -4.70
C GLU A 94 -10.48 2.85 -5.04
N TYR A 95 -9.91 2.41 -6.15
CA TYR A 95 -8.70 3.00 -6.72
C TYR A 95 -8.82 3.08 -8.23
N ARG A 96 -8.10 4.05 -8.81
CA ARG A 96 -7.99 4.22 -10.25
C ARG A 96 -6.51 4.29 -10.64
N PRO A 97 -6.05 3.38 -11.51
CA PRO A 97 -4.70 3.47 -12.05
C PRO A 97 -4.59 4.68 -12.97
N VAL A 98 -3.39 5.27 -13.03
CA VAL A 98 -3.16 6.55 -13.68
C VAL A 98 -2.55 6.37 -15.07
N GLY A 99 -1.57 5.46 -15.19
CA GLY A 99 -0.91 5.11 -16.45
C GLY A 99 -0.74 3.61 -16.68
N LEU A 100 -0.85 2.77 -15.65
CA LEU A 100 -0.66 1.32 -15.75
C LEU A 100 -1.99 0.55 -15.77
N LYS A 101 -1.93 -0.75 -16.08
CA LYS A 101 -3.08 -1.64 -15.88
C LYS A 101 -3.27 -1.86 -14.38
N GLY A 102 -4.51 -1.79 -13.91
CA GLY A 102 -4.83 -2.10 -12.51
C GLY A 102 -4.55 -3.57 -12.16
N ILE A 103 -4.29 -3.82 -10.88
CA ILE A 103 -4.20 -5.18 -10.36
C ILE A 103 -5.52 -5.94 -10.60
N ARG A 104 -5.42 -7.22 -10.95
CA ARG A 104 -6.58 -8.05 -11.34
C ARG A 104 -7.14 -8.89 -10.21
N GLU A 105 -6.27 -9.31 -9.30
CA GLU A 105 -6.57 -10.20 -8.18
C GLU A 105 -5.80 -9.73 -6.96
N VAL A 106 -6.33 -9.98 -5.77
CA VAL A 106 -5.56 -9.75 -4.53
C VAL A 106 -4.41 -10.76 -4.50
N ILE A 107 -3.23 -10.30 -4.10
CA ILE A 107 -2.03 -11.10 -3.92
C ILE A 107 -1.78 -11.19 -2.43
N VAL A 108 -1.65 -12.42 -1.92
CA VAL A 108 -1.16 -12.66 -0.56
C VAL A 108 0.29 -13.08 -0.63
N TRP A 109 1.15 -12.42 0.13
CA TRP A 109 2.55 -12.74 0.23
C TRP A 109 2.77 -13.66 1.42
N ARG A 110 3.53 -14.73 1.19
CA ARG A 110 4.05 -15.60 2.24
C ARG A 110 5.56 -15.70 2.13
N TYR A 111 6.21 -16.15 3.18
CA TYR A 111 7.66 -16.28 3.27
C TYR A 111 8.06 -17.75 3.27
N ARG A 112 8.68 -18.20 2.18
CA ARG A 112 9.17 -19.58 2.05
C ARG A 112 10.64 -19.67 2.40
N CYS A 113 11.01 -20.59 3.28
CA CYS A 113 12.40 -20.89 3.60
C CYS A 113 13.14 -21.47 2.39
N ARG A 114 14.38 -21.00 2.13
CA ARG A 114 15.24 -21.52 1.06
C ARG A 114 15.85 -22.89 1.36
N GLY A 115 16.01 -23.25 2.63
CA GLY A 115 16.56 -24.53 3.07
C GLY A 115 15.49 -25.62 3.17
N CYS A 116 14.64 -25.54 4.21
CA CYS A 116 13.63 -26.58 4.48
C CYS A 116 12.33 -26.43 3.67
N GLY A 117 12.13 -25.34 2.94
CA GLY A 117 10.97 -25.14 2.08
C GLY A 117 9.65 -24.80 2.77
N ARG A 118 9.60 -24.73 4.11
CA ARG A 118 8.40 -24.33 4.89
C ARG A 118 7.99 -22.88 4.60
N THR A 119 6.69 -22.60 4.70
CA THR A 119 6.09 -21.28 4.48
C THR A 119 5.59 -20.68 5.77
N PHE A 120 5.75 -19.36 5.91
CA PHE A 120 5.34 -18.57 7.07
C PHE A 120 4.58 -17.34 6.58
N ASP A 121 3.65 -16.82 7.38
CA ASP A 121 2.90 -15.60 7.03
C ASP A 121 3.67 -14.33 7.40
N LYS A 122 4.58 -14.39 8.38
CA LYS A 122 5.39 -13.25 8.82
C LYS A 122 6.78 -13.25 8.18
N ASN A 123 7.26 -12.06 7.85
CA ASN A 123 8.64 -11.85 7.49
C ASN A 123 9.53 -12.03 8.73
N MET A 124 10.54 -12.89 8.63
CA MET A 124 11.54 -13.09 9.67
C MET A 124 12.92 -13.13 9.01
N PRO A 125 13.98 -12.69 9.70
CA PRO A 125 15.34 -12.71 9.13
C PRO A 125 15.76 -14.12 8.75
N ASP A 126 15.50 -15.09 9.63
CA ASP A 126 15.90 -16.49 9.46
C ASP A 126 14.74 -17.44 9.73
N CYS A 127 14.79 -18.62 9.11
CA CYS A 127 13.82 -19.67 9.36
C CYS A 127 13.96 -20.23 10.79
N PRO A 128 12.87 -20.25 11.60
CA PRO A 128 12.92 -20.75 12.97
C PRO A 128 13.17 -22.27 13.07
N ILE A 129 13.14 -22.99 11.94
CA ILE A 129 13.30 -24.44 11.88
C ILE A 129 14.72 -24.85 11.47
N CYS A 130 15.34 -24.14 10.52
CA CYS A 130 16.63 -24.54 9.96
C CYS A 130 17.63 -23.38 9.79
N GLY A 131 17.31 -22.18 10.27
CA GLY A 131 18.20 -21.02 10.24
C GLY A 131 18.49 -20.43 8.86
N SER A 132 17.90 -20.95 7.78
CA SER A 132 18.12 -20.42 6.43
C SER A 132 17.24 -19.20 6.14
N ALA A 133 17.73 -18.29 5.30
CA ALA A 133 16.98 -17.11 4.88
C ALA A 133 15.61 -17.44 4.24
N LEU A 134 14.65 -16.54 4.45
CA LEU A 134 13.32 -16.60 3.85
C LEU A 134 13.29 -15.84 2.52
N ARG A 135 12.40 -16.26 1.61
CA ARG A 135 12.06 -15.49 0.38
C ARG A 135 10.56 -15.27 0.31
N SER A 136 10.13 -14.11 -0.16
CA SER A 136 8.72 -13.86 -0.44
C SER A 136 8.25 -14.70 -1.64
N VAL A 137 7.08 -15.31 -1.50
CA VAL A 137 6.39 -16.08 -2.53
C VAL A 137 4.94 -15.61 -2.59
N ARG A 138 4.40 -15.55 -3.81
CA ARG A 138 2.98 -15.26 -4.00
C ARG A 138 2.16 -16.50 -3.65
N SER A 139 1.26 -16.34 -2.71
CA SER A 139 0.15 -17.24 -2.43
C SER A 139 -1.05 -16.72 -3.21
N ARG A 140 -1.67 -17.55 -4.06
CA ARG A 140 -2.96 -17.18 -4.64
C ARG A 140 -3.97 -17.12 -3.51
N SER A 141 -4.55 -15.95 -3.23
CA SER A 141 -5.81 -15.89 -2.49
C SER A 141 -6.86 -16.55 -3.38
N VAL A 142 -7.45 -17.64 -2.89
CA VAL A 142 -8.71 -18.11 -3.43
C VAL A 142 -9.69 -16.99 -3.14
N GLU A 143 -10.11 -16.25 -4.17
CA GLU A 143 -11.16 -15.25 -4.07
C GLU A 143 -12.39 -16.00 -3.51
N GLU A 144 -12.75 -15.76 -2.24
CA GLU A 144 -14.03 -16.22 -1.70
C GLU A 144 -15.11 -15.51 -2.53
N ARG A 145 -15.81 -16.33 -3.33
CA ARG A 145 -16.95 -15.94 -4.16
C ARG A 145 -18.12 -15.42 -3.33
#